data_AF-A0A7X9FLS6-F1
#
_entry.id   AF-A0A7X9FLS6-F1
#
_cell.length_a   1.000
_cell.length_b   1.000
_cell.length_c   1.000
_cell.angle_alpha   90.00
_cell.angle_beta   90.00
_cell.angle_gamma   90.00
#
_symmetry.space_group_name_H-M   'P 1'
#
loop_
_entity.id
_entity.type
_entity.pdbx_description
1 polymer ?
#
loop_
_entity_poly.entity_id
_entity_poly.type
_entity_poly.pdbx_seq_one_letter_code
_entity_poly.pdbx_strand_id
1 'polypeptide(L)' 'MNDMNLPETYKGYSTKELLAFWVRYREGKERKAPVEKILAMGDLLREYKIAPVFRNPGAVSYLETPESTVA' A
#
# COMPACT_ATOMS: atom_id res chain seq x y z
N MET A 1 10.63 7.95 -15.23
CA MET A 1 9.60 7.32 -14.37
C MET A 1 8.52 6.88 -15.34
N ASN A 2 8.20 5.58 -15.40
CA ASN A 2 7.23 5.04 -16.36
C ASN A 2 5.94 5.87 -16.35
N ASP A 3 5.55 6.39 -17.51
CA ASP A 3 4.27 7.06 -17.75
C ASP A 3 3.11 6.07 -17.52
N MET A 4 2.84 5.79 -16.26
CA MET A 4 1.60 5.16 -15.85
C MET A 4 0.52 6.19 -16.16
N ASN A 5 -0.32 5.90 -17.16
CA ASN A 5 -1.54 6.65 -17.47
C ASN A 5 -2.49 6.58 -16.29
N LEU A 6 -2.17 7.33 -15.24
CA LEU A 6 -2.99 7.44 -14.06
C LEU A 6 -4.14 8.40 -14.37
N PRO A 7 -5.38 8.06 -14.00
CA PRO A 7 -6.48 8.98 -14.15
C PRO A 7 -6.22 10.21 -13.27
N GLU A 8 -6.70 11.39 -13.68
CA GLU A 8 -6.54 12.61 -12.87
C GLU A 8 -7.25 12.49 -11.50
N THR A 9 -8.31 11.69 -11.47
CA THR A 9 -9.11 11.38 -10.28
C THR A 9 -9.32 9.88 -10.09
N TYR A 10 -9.27 9.41 -8.86
CA TYR A 10 -9.54 8.02 -8.49
C TYR A 10 -10.46 7.98 -7.26
N LYS A 11 -11.60 7.28 -7.38
CA LYS A 11 -12.62 7.13 -6.32
C LYS A 11 -13.08 8.48 -5.70
N GLY A 12 -13.14 9.53 -6.51
CA GLY A 12 -13.54 10.88 -6.07
C GLY A 12 -12.41 11.73 -5.48
N TYR A 13 -11.19 11.21 -5.38
CA TYR A 13 -10.01 11.95 -4.94
C TYR A 13 -9.09 12.28 -6.11
N SER A 14 -8.35 13.39 -6.05
CA SER A 14 -7.28 13.64 -7.02
C SER A 14 -6.18 12.58 -6.86
N THR A 15 -5.78 11.95 -7.96
CA THR A 15 -4.68 10.99 -7.94
C THR A 15 -3.38 11.64 -7.49
N LYS A 16 -3.14 12.89 -7.89
CA LYS A 16 -1.99 13.67 -7.45
C LYS A 16 -1.99 13.88 -5.93
N GLU A 17 -3.16 14.13 -5.34
CA GLU A 17 -3.30 14.21 -3.89
C GLU A 17 -3.09 12.86 -3.19
N LEU A 18 -3.62 11.76 -3.75
CA LEU A 18 -3.44 10.42 -3.19
C LEU A 18 -1.94 10.02 -3.18
N LEU A 19 -1.21 10.33 -4.26
CA LEU A 19 0.22 10.08 -4.34
C LEU A 19 1.03 10.97 -3.38
N ALA A 20 0.71 12.26 -3.30
CA ALA A 20 1.36 13.16 -2.35
C ALA A 20 1.08 12.74 -0.90
N PHE A 21 -0.15 12.31 -0.62
CA PHE A 21 -0.55 11.74 0.65
C PHE A 21 0.24 10.47 0.97
N TRP A 22 0.39 9.54 0.02
CA TRP A 22 1.19 8.32 0.20
C TRP A 22 2.63 8.62 0.63
N VAL A 23 3.28 9.60 -0.01
CA VAL A 23 4.64 10.01 0.34
C VAL A 23 4.69 10.48 1.80
N ARG A 24 3.79 11.38 2.20
CA ARG A 24 3.74 11.92 3.57
C ARG A 24 3.33 10.87 4.60
N TYR A 25 2.44 9.95 4.24
CA TYR A 25 2.02 8.82 5.05
C TYR A 25 3.19 7.85 5.33
N ARG A 26 3.97 7.50 4.30
CA ARG A 26 5.18 6.67 4.48
C ARG A 26 6.25 7.35 5.32
N GLU A 27 6.41 8.67 5.17
CA GLU A 27 7.34 9.46 6.00
C GLU A 27 6.84 9.62 7.45
N GLY A 28 5.66 9.10 7.79
CA GLY A 28 5.06 9.22 9.11
C GLY A 28 4.60 10.64 9.44
N LYS A 29 4.62 11.57 8.48
CA LYS A 29 4.22 12.97 8.63
C LYS A 29 2.71 13.15 8.64
N GLU A 30 1.96 12.15 8.15
CA GLU A 30 0.51 12.21 8.06
C GLU A 30 -0.10 10.91 8.59
N ARG A 31 -0.63 10.94 9.82
CA ARG A 31 -1.24 9.78 10.51
C ARG A 31 -2.76 9.91 10.75
N LYS A 32 -3.34 11.07 10.45
CA LYS A 32 -4.76 11.38 10.66
C LYS A 32 -5.45 11.64 9.33
N ALA A 33 -5.56 10.60 8.49
CA ALA A 33 -6.35 10.65 7.28
C ALA A 33 -7.64 9.85 7.45
N PRO A 34 -8.75 10.26 6.81
CA PRO A 34 -9.96 9.46 6.77
C PRO A 34 -9.66 8.10 6.15
N VAL A 35 -10.23 7.04 6.73
CA VAL A 35 -9.99 5.64 6.34
C VAL A 35 -10.24 5.44 4.85
N GLU A 36 -11.27 6.09 4.31
CA GLU A 36 -11.64 6.05 2.89
C GLU A 36 -10.50 6.52 1.97
N LYS A 37 -9.74 7.56 2.37
CA LYS A 37 -8.60 8.08 1.61
C LYS A 37 -7.42 7.10 1.63
N ILE A 38 -7.21 6.41 2.75
CA ILE A 38 -6.17 5.38 2.88
C ILE A 38 -6.52 4.17 2.01
N LEU A 39 -7.79 3.76 2.00
CA LEU A 39 -8.29 2.67 1.15
C LEU A 39 -8.16 3.03 -0.33
N ALA A 40 -8.64 4.20 -0.75
CA ALA A 40 -8.55 4.67 -2.14
C ALA A 40 -7.09 4.77 -2.62
N MET A 41 -6.17 5.22 -1.75
CA MET A 41 -4.74 5.24 -2.03
C MET A 41 -4.19 3.81 -2.19
N GLY A 42 -4.53 2.90 -1.27
CA GLY A 42 -4.07 1.51 -1.32
C GLY A 42 -4.52 0.79 -2.60
N ASP A 43 -5.77 1.01 -3.00
CA ASP A 43 -6.34 0.44 -4.22
C ASP A 43 -5.67 1.02 -5.47
N LEU A 44 -5.45 2.35 -5.54
CA LEU A 44 -4.73 2.99 -6.64
C LEU A 44 -3.31 2.43 -6.81
N LEU A 45 -2.57 2.30 -5.71
CA LEU A 45 -1.20 1.77 -5.75
C LEU A 45 -1.16 0.30 -6.21
N ARG A 46 -2.17 -0.49 -5.86
CA ARG A 46 -2.29 -1.91 -6.25
C ARG A 46 -2.70 -2.05 -7.71
N GLU A 47 -3.72 -1.32 -8.14
CA GLU A 47 -4.32 -1.40 -9.48
C GLU A 47 -3.32 -0.98 -10.56
N TYR A 48 -2.59 0.10 -10.31
CA TYR A 48 -1.62 0.66 -11.27
C TYR A 48 -0.19 0.18 -11.02
N LYS A 49 0.02 -0.76 -10.08
CA LYS A 49 1.34 -1.33 -9.73
C LYS A 49 2.40 -0.25 -9.45
N ILE A 50 1.97 0.88 -8.90
CA ILE A 50 2.80 2.09 -8.66
C ILE A 50 3.77 1.83 -7.50
N ALA A 51 3.34 1.06 -6.50
CA ALA A 51 4.24 0.58 -5.48
C ALA A 51 4.91 -0.71 -5.99
N PRO A 52 6.25 -0.87 -5.87
CA PRO A 52 6.82 -2.20 -5.85
C PRO A 52 6.05 -2.91 -4.76
N VAL A 53 5.35 -3.99 -5.13
CA VAL A 53 4.67 -4.88 -4.18
C VAL A 53 5.65 -5.02 -3.04
N PHE A 54 5.29 -4.50 -1.86
CA PHE A 54 6.11 -4.75 -0.67
C PHE A 54 6.06 -6.27 -0.53
N ARG A 55 7.06 -6.94 -1.09
CA ARG A 55 7.57 -8.19 -0.53
C ARG A 55 8.08 -7.72 0.81
N ASN A 56 7.18 -7.69 1.79
CA ASN A 56 7.53 -7.45 3.16
C ASN A 56 8.43 -8.65 3.52
N PRO A 57 9.76 -8.52 3.59
CA PRO A 57 10.63 -9.66 3.93
C PRO A 57 10.42 -10.07 5.40
N GLY A 58 9.65 -9.26 6.15
CA GLY A 58 9.21 -9.51 7.51
C GLY A 58 7.69 -9.67 7.66
N ALA A 59 6.93 -9.99 6.60
CA ALA A 59 5.66 -10.69 6.80
C ALA A 59 6.01 -12.12 7.20
N VAL A 60 6.36 -12.24 8.48
CA VAL A 60 6.73 -13.43 9.19
C VAL A 60 5.82 -14.58 8.77
N SER A 61 6.48 -15.63 8.28
CA SER A 61 6.14 -17.01 8.51
C SER A 61 5.62 -17.24 9.94
N TYR A 62 4.35 -16.90 10.21
CA TYR A 62 3.59 -17.43 11.33
C TYR A 62 2.86 -18.70 10.91
N LEU A 63 3.58 -19.60 10.25
CA LEU A 63 3.25 -21.02 10.13
C LEU A 63 4.45 -21.90 10.48
N GLU A 64 5.34 -21.41 11.33
CA GLU A 64 6.15 -22.26 12.19
C GLU A 64 5.74 -21.92 13.62
N THR A 65 5.38 -22.82 14.52
CA THR A 65 5.47 -24.30 14.69
C THR A 65 4.68 -24.57 16.01
N PRO A 66 4.57 -25.77 16.64
CA PRO A 66 5.20 -27.09 16.40
C PRO A 66 4.19 -28.26 16.41
N GLU A 67 4.58 -29.45 15.93
CA GLU A 67 4.45 -30.68 16.75
C GLU A 67 5.05 -31.91 16.06
N SER A 68 5.93 -32.56 16.83
CA SER A 68 6.29 -33.99 16.80
C SER A 68 7.05 -34.54 15.60
N THR A 69 8.38 -34.45 15.74
CA THR A 69 9.26 -35.61 15.61
C THR A 69 8.71 -36.78 16.44
N VAL A 70 8.10 -37.80 15.81
CA VAL A 70 8.27 -39.21 16.22
C VAL A 70 7.95 -40.13 15.04
N ALA A 71 8.97 -40.81 14.51
CA ALA A 71 8.92 -42.17 13.97
C ALA A 71 10.36 -42.70 13.85
#